data_AF-A0A5B8BWG8-F1
#
_entry.id   AF-A0A5B8BWG8-F1
#
_cell.length_a   1.000
_cell.length_b   1.000
_cell.length_c   1.000
_cell.angle_alpha   90.00
_cell.angle_beta   90.00
_cell.angle_gamma   90.00
#
_symmetry.space_group_name_H-M   'P 1'
#
loop_
_entity.id
_entity.type
_entity.pdbx_description
1 polymer ?
#
loop_
_entity_poly.entity_id
_entity_poly.type
_entity_poly.pdbx_seq_one_letter_code
_entity_poly.pdbx_strand_id
1 'polypeptide(L)'
;MKVLSDTPDRLVLQQGAGRGPVVIFAIVVVVFLVGFIVIATAPSSGMPIVLSVGGALMVLFALAWAYILAVATHTTEITFDRRADSITFRHRAVLRARHDTIRLSQITGVAVERAERHMRQDDPQTGKRRRVLDVAYRPVLLTEAEPVPLFSTFTNEDTAKEPARAVLHWLLGEDAPEPPLLDSQGGPP
;
A
#
# COMPACT_ATOMS: atom_id res chain seq x y z
N MET A 1 7.82 1.37 4.47
CA MET A 1 8.17 -0.05 4.30
C MET A 1 9.14 -0.44 5.41
N LYS A 2 9.26 -1.73 5.77
CA LYS A 2 10.21 -2.16 6.81
C LYS A 2 10.96 -3.42 6.38
N VAL A 3 12.29 -3.37 6.47
CA VAL A 3 13.15 -4.56 6.38
C VAL A 3 13.05 -5.28 7.72
N LEU A 4 12.55 -6.52 7.72
CA LEU A 4 12.38 -7.31 8.94
C LEU A 4 13.63 -8.13 9.26
N SER A 5 14.32 -8.60 8.24
CA SER A 5 15.53 -9.39 8.35
C SER A 5 16.38 -9.13 7.11
N ASP A 6 17.64 -8.80 7.33
CA ASP A 6 18.65 -8.61 6.29
C ASP A 6 19.87 -9.44 6.68
N THR A 7 19.98 -10.61 6.05
CA THR A 7 21.10 -11.53 6.23
C THR A 7 21.59 -11.97 4.86
N PRO A 8 22.85 -12.38 4.71
CA PRO A 8 23.38 -12.83 3.41
C PRO A 8 22.55 -13.94 2.76
N ASP A 9 21.92 -14.79 3.58
CA ASP A 9 21.10 -15.92 3.11
C ASP A 9 19.64 -15.56 2.90
N ARG A 10 19.13 -14.53 3.57
CA ARG A 10 17.69 -14.22 3.61
C ARG A 10 17.43 -12.72 3.76
N LEU A 11 16.58 -12.19 2.89
CA LEU A 11 16.01 -10.84 2.99
C LEU A 11 14.50 -10.94 3.17
N VAL A 12 13.96 -10.29 4.19
CA VAL A 12 12.51 -10.22 4.43
C VAL A 12 12.06 -8.76 4.41
N LEU A 13 11.22 -8.46 3.43
CA LEU A 13 10.64 -7.14 3.23
C LEU A 13 9.16 -7.17 3.58
N GLN A 14 8.71 -6.25 4.45
CA GLN A 14 7.31 -6.13 4.81
C GLN A 14 6.78 -4.75 4.44
N GLN A 15 5.68 -4.76 3.70
CA GLN A 15 4.86 -3.58 3.46
C GLN A 15 3.58 -3.71 4.30
N GLY A 16 3.45 -2.83 5.28
CA GLY A 16 2.22 -2.69 6.07
C GLY A 16 1.16 -1.88 5.32
N ALA A 17 -0.10 -2.04 5.74
CA ALA A 17 -1.19 -1.18 5.30
C ALA A 17 -0.82 0.30 5.51
N GLY A 18 -1.02 1.14 4.50
CA GLY A 18 -0.67 2.56 4.54
C GLY A 18 -1.37 3.32 5.68
N ARG A 19 -1.05 4.61 5.87
CA ARG A 19 -1.65 5.44 6.95
C ARG A 19 -3.14 5.76 6.79
N GLY A 20 -3.74 5.45 5.63
CA GLY A 20 -5.14 5.72 5.32
C GLY A 20 -6.17 5.27 6.38
N PRO A 21 -6.06 4.08 6.99
CA PRO A 21 -7.00 3.61 8.02
C PRO A 21 -6.99 4.48 9.28
N VAL A 22 -5.85 5.07 9.64
CA VAL A 22 -5.71 5.89 10.85
C VAL A 22 -6.48 7.20 10.71
N VAL A 23 -6.48 7.81 9.52
CA VAL A 23 -7.21 9.06 9.25
C VAL A 23 -8.72 8.82 9.28
N ILE A 24 -9.18 7.75 8.63
CA ILE A 24 -10.61 7.38 8.62
C ILE A 24 -11.07 7.06 10.05
N PHE A 25 -10.25 6.37 10.85
CA PHE A 25 -10.53 6.13 12.25
C PHE A 25 -10.68 7.42 13.05
N ALA A 26 -9.73 8.34 12.92
CA ALA A 26 -9.76 9.62 13.62
C ALA A 26 -11.04 10.41 13.30
N ILE A 27 -11.44 10.47 12.03
CA ILE A 27 -12.67 11.14 11.60
C ILE A 27 -13.90 10.49 12.24
N VAL A 28 -13.99 9.16 12.19
CA VAL A 28 -15.13 8.43 12.76
C VAL A 28 -15.21 8.60 14.28
N VAL A 29 -14.08 8.55 14.98
CA VAL A 29 -14.01 8.78 16.43
C VAL A 29 -14.48 10.19 16.78
N VAL A 30 -14.06 11.20 16.03
CA VAL A 30 -14.48 12.59 16.24
C VAL A 30 -15.98 12.76 16.00
N VAL A 31 -16.52 12.23 14.89
CA VAL A 31 -17.96 12.27 14.59
C VAL A 31 -18.76 11.55 15.67
N PHE A 32 -18.27 10.41 16.16
CA PHE A 32 -18.90 9.67 17.25
C PHE A 32 -18.89 10.46 18.56
N LEU A 33 -17.75 11.03 18.96
CA LEU A 33 -17.64 11.84 20.18
C LEU A 33 -18.53 13.09 20.14
N VAL A 34 -18.53 13.81 19.02
CA VAL A 34 -19.38 15.01 18.83
C VAL A 34 -20.86 14.61 18.88
N GLY A 35 -21.26 13.56 18.17
CA GLY A 35 -22.62 13.05 18.20
C GLY A 35 -23.04 12.59 19.60
N PHE A 36 -22.15 11.91 20.31
CA PHE A 36 -22.39 11.46 21.69
C PHE A 36 -22.56 12.63 22.67
N ILE A 37 -21.75 13.68 22.56
CA ILE A 37 -21.87 14.88 23.41
C ILE A 37 -23.22 15.59 23.14
N VAL A 38 -23.61 15.73 21.88
CA VAL A 38 -24.91 16.32 21.49
C VAL A 38 -26.08 15.50 22.04
N ILE A 39 -25.99 14.18 21.98
CA ILE A 39 -26.98 13.25 22.55
C ILE A 39 -27.04 13.35 24.08
N ALA A 40 -25.88 13.37 24.75
CA ALA A 40 -25.78 13.41 26.22
C ALA A 40 -26.29 14.73 26.81
N THR A 41 -26.31 15.81 26.02
CA THR A 41 -26.77 17.14 26.40
C THR A 41 -28.18 17.47 25.93
N ALA A 42 -28.85 16.55 25.22
CA ALA A 42 -30.17 16.78 24.66
C ALA A 42 -31.28 16.74 25.75
N PRO A 43 -32.26 17.67 25.70
CA PRO A 43 -33.39 17.67 26.61
C PRO A 43 -34.31 16.45 26.40
N SER A 44 -34.95 16.00 27.49
CA SER A 44 -35.68 14.72 27.59
C SER A 44 -36.84 14.52 26.60
N SER A 45 -37.34 15.58 25.96
CA SER A 45 -38.41 15.52 24.96
C SER A 45 -38.00 14.92 23.61
N GLY A 46 -36.71 14.73 23.35
CA GLY A 46 -36.17 14.19 22.09
C GLY A 46 -35.71 12.72 22.14
N MET A 47 -35.94 12.00 23.25
CA MET A 47 -35.37 10.65 23.50
C MET A 47 -35.44 9.64 22.33
N PRO A 48 -36.56 9.45 21.61
CA PRO A 48 -36.60 8.47 20.52
C PRO A 48 -35.74 8.88 19.31
N ILE A 49 -35.65 10.18 19.01
CA ILE A 49 -34.78 10.72 17.95
C ILE A 49 -33.31 10.56 18.35
N VAL A 50 -33.01 10.84 19.61
CA VAL A 50 -31.68 10.69 20.21
C VAL A 50 -31.19 9.24 20.19
N LEU A 51 -32.06 8.27 20.53
CA LEU A 51 -31.74 6.83 20.44
C LEU A 51 -31.51 6.37 18.99
N SER A 52 -32.31 6.87 18.05
CA SER A 52 -32.17 6.55 16.62
C SER A 52 -30.84 7.05 16.05
N VAL A 53 -30.48 8.30 16.36
CA VAL A 53 -29.22 8.92 15.93
C VAL A 53 -28.02 8.26 16.61
N GLY A 54 -28.11 7.96 17.91
CA GLY A 54 -27.06 7.25 18.66
C GLY A 54 -26.83 5.83 18.14
N GLY A 55 -27.90 5.10 17.82
CA GLY A 55 -27.83 3.79 17.19
C GLY A 55 -27.18 3.82 15.81
N ALA A 56 -27.56 4.78 14.96
CA ALA A 56 -26.95 4.97 13.65
C ALA A 56 -25.45 5.30 13.74
N LEU A 57 -25.04 6.16 14.69
CA LEU A 57 -23.63 6.47 14.94
C LEU A 57 -22.84 5.26 15.44
N MET A 58 -23.43 4.43 16.29
CA MET A 58 -22.81 3.18 16.75
C MET A 58 -22.60 2.18 15.61
N VAL A 59 -23.57 2.05 14.68
CA VAL A 59 -23.43 1.20 13.50
C VAL A 59 -22.33 1.73 12.58
N LEU A 60 -22.29 3.04 12.33
CA LEU A 60 -21.21 3.67 11.55
C LEU A 60 -19.84 3.45 12.19
N PHE A 61 -19.75 3.56 13.52
CA PHE A 61 -18.53 3.29 14.26
C PHE A 61 -18.10 1.82 14.10
N ALA A 62 -19.02 0.87 14.27
CA ALA A 62 -18.73 -0.55 14.10
C ALA A 62 -18.29 -0.90 12.67
N LEU A 63 -18.93 -0.32 11.65
CA LEU A 63 -18.57 -0.50 10.23
C LEU A 63 -17.18 0.08 9.93
N ALA A 64 -16.88 1.27 10.43
CA ALA A 64 -15.57 1.88 10.27
C ALA A 64 -14.48 1.05 10.97
N TRP A 65 -14.74 0.57 12.19
CA TRP A 65 -13.81 -0.28 12.92
C TRP A 65 -13.55 -1.59 12.18
N ALA A 66 -14.61 -2.24 11.67
CA ALA A 66 -14.48 -3.44 10.83
C ALA A 66 -13.67 -3.16 9.56
N TYR A 67 -13.89 -2.02 8.90
CA TYR A 67 -13.11 -1.62 7.73
C TYR A 67 -11.63 -1.39 8.07
N ILE A 68 -11.32 -0.73 9.18
CA ILE A 68 -9.94 -0.50 9.62
C ILE A 68 -9.25 -1.81 9.94
N LEU A 69 -9.92 -2.69 10.69
CA LEU A 69 -9.41 -4.02 11.00
C LEU A 69 -9.14 -4.80 9.70
N ALA A 70 -10.06 -4.70 8.73
CA ALA A 70 -9.89 -5.33 7.43
C ALA A 70 -8.68 -4.77 6.68
N VAL A 71 -8.52 -3.45 6.63
CA VAL A 71 -7.42 -2.83 5.89
C VAL A 71 -6.07 -3.01 6.59
N ALA A 72 -6.02 -2.89 7.92
CA ALA A 72 -4.79 -3.00 8.71
C ALA A 72 -4.15 -4.39 8.63
N THR A 73 -4.92 -5.42 8.28
CA THR A 73 -4.40 -6.79 8.09
C THR A 73 -3.87 -7.06 6.69
N HIS A 74 -3.99 -6.11 5.75
CA HIS A 74 -3.32 -6.21 4.46
C HIS A 74 -1.83 -5.97 4.63
N THR A 75 -1.08 -7.06 4.70
CA THR A 75 0.39 -7.03 4.72
C THR A 75 0.93 -7.85 3.58
N THR A 76 1.81 -7.24 2.79
CA THR A 76 2.62 -7.97 1.81
C THR A 76 3.97 -8.23 2.43
N GLU A 77 4.33 -9.50 2.55
CA GLU A 77 5.61 -9.97 3.02
C GLU A 77 6.32 -10.66 1.86
N ILE A 78 7.50 -10.17 1.48
CA ILE A 78 8.33 -10.77 0.45
C ILE A 78 9.56 -11.34 1.14
N THR A 79 9.77 -12.64 0.98
CA THR A 79 10.96 -13.32 1.48
C THR A 79 11.82 -13.75 0.30
N PHE A 80 13.06 -13.28 0.27
CA PHE A 80 14.11 -13.78 -0.61
C PHE A 80 14.95 -14.77 0.20
N ASP A 81 15.14 -15.98 -0.31
CA ASP A 81 15.91 -17.04 0.34
C ASP A 81 16.91 -17.63 -0.67
N ARG A 82 18.21 -17.39 -0.42
CA ARG A 82 19.29 -17.93 -1.27
C ARG A 82 19.44 -19.42 -1.12
N ARG A 83 19.22 -19.98 0.07
CA ARG A 83 19.39 -21.42 0.34
C ARG A 83 18.32 -22.23 -0.36
N ALA A 84 17.11 -21.70 -0.43
CA ALA A 84 15.99 -22.31 -1.12
C ALA A 84 15.88 -21.95 -2.61
N ASP A 85 16.76 -21.09 -3.14
CA ASP A 85 16.70 -20.53 -4.51
C ASP A 85 15.30 -19.99 -4.85
N SER A 86 14.64 -19.32 -3.89
CA SER A 86 13.24 -18.94 -4.03
C SER A 86 12.91 -17.58 -3.43
N ILE A 87 11.93 -16.95 -4.05
CA ILE A 87 11.31 -15.71 -3.59
C ILE A 87 9.84 -16.00 -3.37
N THR A 88 9.40 -15.79 -2.14
CA THR A 88 8.02 -16.02 -1.74
C THR A 88 7.33 -14.69 -1.53
N PHE A 89 6.32 -14.43 -2.35
CA PHE A 89 5.38 -13.33 -2.19
C PHE A 89 4.21 -13.82 -1.36
N ARG A 90 4.11 -13.33 -0.13
CA ARG A 90 3.02 -13.66 0.78
C ARG A 90 2.12 -12.44 0.94
N HIS A 91 1.02 -12.45 0.22
CA HIS A 91 -0.04 -11.47 0.39
C HIS A 91 -1.02 -11.98 1.44
N ARG A 92 -1.00 -11.39 2.63
CA ARG A 92 -2.04 -11.65 3.63
C ARG A 92 -3.15 -10.63 3.45
N ALA A 93 -4.32 -11.10 3.05
CA ALA A 93 -5.58 -10.37 3.20
C ALA A 93 -6.47 -11.12 4.19
N VAL A 94 -7.35 -10.40 4.90
CA VAL A 94 -8.31 -10.94 5.91
C VAL A 94 -8.96 -12.26 5.46
N LEU A 95 -9.35 -12.34 4.19
CA LEU A 95 -10.17 -13.42 3.65
C LEU A 95 -9.41 -14.39 2.74
N ARG A 96 -8.15 -14.07 2.37
CA ARG A 96 -7.38 -14.89 1.44
C ARG A 96 -5.88 -14.64 1.61
N ALA A 97 -5.13 -15.70 1.89
CA ALA A 97 -3.69 -15.67 1.71
C ALA A 97 -3.39 -16.09 0.27
N ARG A 98 -2.58 -15.30 -0.44
CA ARG A 98 -1.99 -15.70 -1.72
C ARG A 98 -0.49 -15.85 -1.51
N HIS A 99 0.02 -16.99 -1.95
CA HIS A 99 1.44 -17.30 -1.97
C HIS A 99 1.82 -17.51 -3.42
N ASP A 100 2.66 -16.64 -3.94
CA ASP A 100 3.31 -16.85 -5.23
C ASP A 100 4.80 -17.08 -4.96
N THR A 101 5.39 -18.08 -5.61
CA THR A 101 6.80 -18.41 -5.46
C THR A 101 7.48 -18.32 -6.82
N ILE A 102 8.58 -17.59 -6.88
CA ILE A 102 9.40 -17.40 -8.08
C ILE A 102 10.80 -17.88 -7.76
N ARG A 103 11.51 -18.47 -8.72
CA ARG A 103 12.90 -18.90 -8.49
C ARG A 103 13.82 -17.68 -8.48
N LEU A 104 14.78 -17.66 -7.56
CA LEU A 104 15.75 -16.57 -7.51
C LEU A 104 16.61 -16.56 -8.78
N SER A 105 16.91 -17.74 -9.33
CA SER A 105 17.61 -17.90 -10.62
C SER A 105 16.92 -17.24 -11.82
N GLN A 106 15.61 -16.97 -11.75
CA GLN A 106 14.86 -16.34 -12.85
C GLN A 106 15.00 -14.82 -12.85
N ILE A 107 15.65 -14.25 -11.82
CA ILE A 107 15.82 -12.82 -11.69
C ILE A 107 17.10 -12.38 -12.35
N THR A 108 16.94 -11.47 -13.32
CA THR A 108 18.04 -10.84 -14.03
C THR A 108 18.40 -9.49 -13.44
N GLY A 109 17.50 -8.86 -12.68
CA GLY A 109 17.77 -7.59 -12.02
C GLY A 109 16.57 -7.00 -11.28
N VAL A 110 16.73 -5.75 -10.83
CA VAL A 110 15.67 -4.98 -10.16
C VAL A 110 15.62 -3.60 -10.78
N ALA A 111 14.43 -3.09 -11.06
CA ALA A 111 14.23 -1.78 -11.65
C ALA A 111 13.03 -1.06 -11.02
N VAL A 112 12.87 0.22 -11.35
CA VAL A 112 11.68 0.98 -10.99
C VAL A 112 10.93 1.34 -12.26
N GLU A 113 9.72 0.81 -12.40
CA GLU A 113 8.83 1.11 -13.53
C GLU A 113 8.06 2.41 -13.26
N ARG A 114 8.09 3.32 -14.21
CA ARG A 114 7.30 4.56 -14.22
C ARG A 114 6.01 4.31 -14.99
N ALA A 115 4.91 4.18 -14.26
CA ALA A 115 3.58 4.06 -14.81
C ALA A 115 2.89 5.44 -14.83
N GLU A 116 2.63 5.97 -16.03
CA GLU A 116 1.88 7.21 -16.20
C GLU A 116 0.37 6.94 -16.13
N ARG A 117 -0.26 7.32 -15.02
CA ARG A 117 -1.72 7.27 -14.88
C ARG A 117 -2.32 8.57 -15.36
N HIS A 118 -3.15 8.46 -16.39
CA HIS A 118 -3.97 9.56 -16.84
C HIS A 118 -5.21 9.67 -15.94
N MET A 119 -5.16 10.50 -14.90
CA MET A 119 -6.36 10.83 -14.13
C MET A 119 -7.12 12.00 -14.77
N ARG A 120 -8.44 11.86 -14.81
CA ARG A 120 -9.34 12.96 -15.18
C ARG A 120 -9.72 13.67 -13.88
N GLN A 121 -9.20 14.87 -13.70
CA GLN A 121 -9.60 15.73 -12.59
C GLN A 121 -10.57 16.78 -13.15
N ASP A 122 -11.78 16.79 -12.61
CA ASP A 122 -12.74 17.86 -12.91
C ASP A 122 -12.26 19.12 -12.20
N ASP A 123 -12.01 20.19 -12.97
CA ASP A 123 -11.59 21.48 -12.42
C ASP A 123 -12.82 22.20 -11.84
N PRO A 124 -12.90 22.39 -10.51
CA PRO A 124 -14.07 22.98 -9.87
C PRO A 124 -14.29 24.45 -10.23
N GLN A 125 -13.30 25.16 -10.78
CA GLN A 125 -13.43 26.58 -11.15
C GLN A 125 -13.88 26.80 -12.59
N THR A 126 -13.53 25.89 -13.52
CA THR A 126 -13.79 26.08 -14.95
C THR A 126 -14.80 25.09 -15.52
N GLY A 127 -15.20 24.07 -14.75
CA GLY A 127 -16.08 22.98 -15.21
C GLY A 127 -15.47 22.13 -16.33
N LYS A 128 -14.18 22.35 -16.66
CA LYS A 128 -13.47 21.62 -17.70
C LYS A 128 -12.74 20.44 -17.09
N ARG A 129 -12.79 19.30 -17.80
CA ARG A 129 -11.97 18.12 -17.50
C ARG A 129 -10.51 18.44 -17.79
N ARG A 130 -9.68 18.58 -16.76
CA ARG A 130 -8.23 18.66 -16.90
C ARG A 130 -7.66 17.25 -16.84
N ARG A 131 -6.86 16.86 -17.84
CA ARG A 131 -6.02 15.66 -17.72
C ARG A 131 -4.88 16.01 -16.78
N VAL A 132 -4.81 15.34 -15.64
CA VAL A 132 -3.67 15.42 -14.74
C VAL A 132 -2.86 14.15 -14.96
N LEU A 133 -1.59 14.34 -15.30
CA LEU A 133 -0.63 13.25 -15.40
C LEU A 133 -0.23 12.90 -13.96
N ASP A 134 -0.72 11.77 -13.47
CA ASP A 134 -0.30 11.22 -12.18
C ASP A 134 0.77 10.17 -12.44
N VAL A 135 2.01 10.47 -12.06
CA VAL A 135 3.13 9.56 -12.27
C VAL A 135 3.24 8.65 -11.06
N ALA A 136 3.09 7.35 -11.31
CA ALA A 136 3.22 6.32 -10.30
C ALA A 136 4.49 5.50 -10.56
N TYR A 137 5.30 5.32 -9.52
CA TYR A 137 6.54 4.55 -9.59
C TYR A 137 6.34 3.20 -8.90
N ARG A 138 6.80 2.11 -9.52
CA ARG A 138 6.62 0.76 -8.99
C ARG A 138 7.94 -0.01 -9.03
N PRO A 139 8.47 -0.48 -7.89
CA PRO A 139 9.63 -1.36 -7.90
C PRO A 139 9.23 -2.72 -8.50
N VAL A 140 10.01 -3.19 -9.47
CA VAL A 140 9.79 -4.43 -10.21
C VAL A 140 11.06 -5.29 -10.19
N LEU A 141 10.88 -6.61 -10.09
CA LEU A 141 11.92 -7.59 -10.38
C LEU A 141 11.91 -7.86 -11.88
N LEU A 142 13.06 -7.77 -12.50
CA LEU A 142 13.24 -8.16 -13.88
C LEU A 142 13.44 -9.67 -13.92
N THR A 143 12.58 -10.35 -14.67
CA THR A 143 12.70 -11.78 -14.96
C THR A 143 12.82 -11.98 -16.47
N GLU A 144 13.25 -13.16 -16.89
CA GLU A 144 13.34 -13.50 -18.32
C GLU A 144 11.97 -13.48 -19.03
N ALA A 145 10.88 -13.72 -18.29
CA ALA A 145 9.54 -13.75 -18.86
C ALA A 145 8.90 -12.36 -18.86
N GLU A 146 8.68 -11.80 -17.67
CA GLU A 146 7.99 -10.52 -17.50
C GLU A 146 8.46 -9.78 -16.22
N PRO A 147 8.39 -8.44 -16.16
CA PRO A 147 8.62 -7.70 -14.94
C PRO A 147 7.59 -8.05 -13.86
N VAL A 148 8.06 -8.50 -12.69
CA VAL A 148 7.20 -8.87 -11.56
C VAL A 148 7.17 -7.72 -10.55
N PRO A 149 6.01 -7.13 -10.26
CA PRO A 149 5.92 -6.06 -9.29
C PRO A 149 6.24 -6.56 -7.87
N LEU A 150 7.15 -5.87 -7.19
CA LEU A 150 7.46 -6.17 -5.79
C LEU A 150 6.31 -5.71 -4.88
N PHE A 151 5.89 -4.46 -5.04
CA PHE A 151 5.00 -3.79 -4.11
C PHE A 151 3.98 -2.90 -4.83
N SER A 152 3.13 -2.25 -4.03
CA SER A 152 2.22 -1.22 -4.55
C SER A 152 2.98 -0.05 -5.17
N THR A 153 2.29 0.72 -6.00
CA THR A 153 2.78 1.96 -6.59
C THR A 153 3.04 3.04 -5.53
N PHE A 154 4.10 3.82 -5.75
CA PHE A 154 4.48 5.02 -5.00
C PHE A 154 4.26 6.26 -5.87
N THR A 155 4.02 7.40 -5.23
CA THR A 155 3.91 8.69 -5.92
C THR A 155 5.25 9.43 -6.07
N ASN A 156 6.30 8.92 -5.42
CA ASN A 156 7.65 9.49 -5.44
C ASN A 156 8.65 8.42 -5.91
N GLU A 157 9.49 8.79 -6.88
CA GLU A 157 10.54 7.96 -7.44
C GLU A 157 11.52 7.48 -6.37
N ASP A 158 12.01 8.38 -5.51
CA ASP A 158 13.01 8.05 -4.50
C ASP A 158 12.49 7.01 -3.51
N THR A 159 11.22 7.12 -3.15
CA THR A 159 10.54 6.17 -2.26
C THR A 159 10.34 4.81 -2.93
N ALA A 160 10.19 4.76 -4.27
CA ALA A 160 10.15 3.51 -5.02
C ALA A 160 11.55 2.92 -5.26
N LYS A 161 12.59 3.75 -5.34
CA LYS A 161 13.99 3.32 -5.50
C LYS A 161 14.57 2.72 -4.22
N GLU A 162 14.21 3.22 -3.04
CA GLU A 162 14.68 2.69 -1.75
C GLU A 162 14.51 1.15 -1.62
N PRO A 163 13.32 0.56 -1.85
CA PRO A 163 13.16 -0.89 -1.79
C PRO A 163 13.89 -1.62 -2.91
N ALA A 164 13.96 -1.03 -4.12
CA ALA A 164 14.70 -1.62 -5.23
C ALA A 164 16.21 -1.68 -4.92
N ARG A 165 16.78 -0.63 -4.33
CA ARG A 165 18.16 -0.58 -3.84
C ARG A 165 18.43 -1.62 -2.76
N ALA A 166 17.52 -1.78 -1.80
CA ALA A 166 17.68 -2.80 -0.75
C ALA A 166 17.75 -4.22 -1.32
N VAL A 167 16.88 -4.55 -2.29
CA VAL A 167 16.93 -5.85 -2.99
C VAL A 167 18.22 -5.98 -3.80
N LEU A 168 18.60 -4.94 -4.55
CA LEU A 168 19.79 -4.99 -5.40
C LEU A 168 21.07 -5.12 -4.58
N HIS A 169 21.17 -4.40 -3.46
CA HIS A 169 22.27 -4.51 -2.50
C HIS A 169 22.32 -5.92 -1.91
N TRP A 170 21.17 -6.51 -1.58
CA TRP A 170 21.15 -7.90 -1.11
C TRP A 170 21.53 -8.91 -2.21
N LEU A 171 21.24 -8.64 -3.49
CA LEU A 171 21.60 -9.53 -4.60
C LEU A 171 23.09 -9.43 -4.97
N LEU A 172 23.59 -8.21 -5.15
CA LEU A 172 24.89 -7.92 -5.74
C LEU A 172 25.96 -7.47 -4.73
N GLY A 173 25.57 -7.16 -3.49
CA GLY A 173 26.45 -6.64 -2.46
C GLY A 173 26.54 -5.11 -2.45
N GLU A 174 27.58 -4.60 -1.79
CA GLU A 174 27.78 -3.16 -1.52
C GLU A 174 28.03 -2.34 -2.79
N ASP A 175 28.54 -2.98 -3.85
CA ASP A 175 28.81 -2.38 -5.16
C ASP A 175 27.61 -2.42 -6.13
N ALA A 176 26.41 -2.64 -5.62
CA ALA A 176 25.21 -2.70 -6.43
C ALA A 176 24.97 -1.35 -7.17
N PRO A 177 24.76 -1.35 -8.50
CA PRO A 177 24.47 -0.14 -9.25
C PRO A 177 23.14 0.51 -8.81
N GLU A 178 22.87 1.75 -9.21
CA GLU A 178 21.56 2.33 -8.94
C GLU A 178 20.48 1.61 -9.78
N PRO A 179 19.30 1.26 -9.21
CA PRO A 179 18.25 0.60 -9.96
C PRO A 179 17.79 1.49 -11.13
N PRO A 180 17.77 0.96 -12.37
CA PRO A 180 17.36 1.74 -13.53
C PRO A 180 15.89 2.12 -13.44
N LEU A 181 15.58 3.30 -13.96
CA LEU A 181 14.21 3.74 -14.18
C LEU A 181 13.75 3.21 -15.54
N LEU A 182 12.64 2.49 -15.57
CA LEU A 182 12.01 1.98 -16.78
C LEU A 182 10.78 2.82 -17.09
N ASP A 183 10.51 3.06 -18.37
CA ASP A 183 9.26 3.64 -18.82
C ASP A 183 8.10 2.62 -18.74
N SER A 184 6.89 3.07 -19.06
CA SER A 184 5.69 2.21 -19.07
C SER A 184 5.73 1.08 -20.11
N GLN A 185 6.75 1.03 -20.97
CA GLN A 185 6.98 -0.03 -21.95
C GLN A 185 8.17 -0.94 -21.59
N GLY A 186 8.81 -0.73 -20.43
CA GLY A 186 9.95 -1.52 -19.99
C GLY A 186 11.27 -1.14 -20.66
N GLY A 187 11.34 0.00 -21.35
CA GLY A 187 12.56 0.56 -21.93
C GLY A 187 13.22 1.63 -21.05
N PRO A 188 14.50 1.97 -21.30
CA PRO A 188 15.11 3.15 -20.71
C PRO A 188 14.39 4.43 -21.21
N PRO A 189 14.23 5.46 -20.35
CA PRO A 189 13.55 6.71 -20.71
C PRO A 189 14.28 7.53 -21.77
#